data_AF-A0A6P0SGW3-F1
#
_entry.id   AF-A0A6P0SGW3-F1
#
_cell.length_a   1.000
_cell.length_b   1.000
_cell.length_c   1.000
_cell.angle_alpha   90.00
_cell.angle_beta   90.00
_cell.angle_gamma   90.00
#
_symmetry.space_group_name_H-M   'P 1'
#
loop_
_entity.id
_entity.type
_entity.pdbx_description
1 polymer ?
#
loop_
_entity_poly.entity_id
_entity_poly.type
_entity_poly.pdbx_seq_one_letter_code
_entity_poly.pdbx_strand_id
1 'polypeptide(L)'
;MNPPASNAPKNQVIFWFSLSLAFAMVYSLIALEEAFSNQYIVQDDARQHVFWMQRFFDPSLFPDDLIANYFQSVAPAGYTTLYRLIGFVGIHPLLLNKLLPMVLGLITTSYCFRLCLQMLPIPAAGFIASLLLNQTLWML
;
A
#
# COMPACT_ATOMS: atom_id res chain seq x y z
N MET A 1 -14.99 16.40 -22.48
CA MET A 1 -15.68 17.14 -21.41
C MET A 1 -14.61 17.61 -20.46
N ASN A 2 -14.34 18.92 -20.40
CA ASN A 2 -13.29 19.44 -19.53
C ASN A 2 -13.77 19.34 -18.07
N PRO A 3 -12.91 18.91 -17.13
CA PRO A 3 -13.28 18.86 -15.73
C PRO A 3 -13.67 20.26 -15.24
N PRO A 4 -14.66 20.39 -14.34
CA PRO A 4 -15.00 21.67 -13.75
C PRO A 4 -13.75 22.27 -13.10
N ALA A 5 -13.46 23.53 -13.43
CA ALA A 5 -12.35 24.24 -12.82
C ALA A 5 -12.57 24.33 -11.31
N SER A 6 -11.59 23.88 -10.52
CA SER A 6 -11.58 24.08 -9.08
C SER A 6 -11.58 25.57 -8.79
N ASN A 7 -12.71 26.11 -8.32
CA ASN A 7 -12.81 27.50 -7.85
C ASN A 7 -12.08 27.73 -6.52
N ALA A 8 -11.56 26.67 -5.89
CA ALA A 8 -10.83 26.77 -4.64
C ALA A 8 -9.42 27.37 -4.86
N PRO A 9 -8.97 28.28 -3.98
CA PRO A 9 -7.63 28.84 -4.07
C PRO A 9 -6.56 27.74 -3.95
N LYS A 10 -5.52 27.83 -4.79
CA LYS A 10 -4.43 26.85 -4.86
C LYS A 10 -3.81 26.54 -3.49
N ASN A 11 -3.64 27.54 -2.64
CA ASN A 11 -3.08 27.38 -1.29
C ASN A 11 -3.96 26.48 -0.40
N GLN A 12 -5.29 26.59 -0.53
CA GLN A 12 -6.22 25.74 0.21
C GLN A 12 -6.12 24.30 -0.29
N VAL A 13 -6.07 24.08 -1.61
CA VAL A 13 -5.89 22.73 -2.18
C VAL A 13 -4.59 22.09 -1.66
N ILE A 14 -3.47 22.82 -1.70
CA ILE A 14 -2.18 22.32 -1.21
C ILE A 14 -2.27 21.97 0.28
N PHE A 15 -2.83 22.86 1.10
CA PHE A 15 -2.98 22.62 2.53
C PHE A 15 -3.75 21.33 2.84
N TRP A 16 -4.95 21.17 2.25
CA TRP A 16 -5.78 19.97 2.50
C TRP A 16 -5.17 18.69 1.93
N PHE A 17 -4.48 18.80 0.79
CA PHE A 17 -3.76 17.68 0.21
C PHE A 17 -2.61 17.23 1.11
N SER A 18 -1.79 18.16 1.58
CA SER A 18 -0.70 17.90 2.53
C SER A 18 -1.23 17.29 3.82
N LEU A 19 -2.35 17.80 4.35
CA LEU A 19 -2.98 17.25 5.54
C LEU A 19 -3.47 15.81 5.31
N SER A 20 -4.06 15.52 4.14
CA SER A 20 -4.49 14.15 3.78
C SER A 20 -3.31 13.18 3.76
N LEU A 21 -2.17 13.59 3.17
CA LEU A 21 -0.95 12.78 3.14
C LEU A 21 -0.33 12.60 4.53
N ALA A 22 -0.39 13.63 5.38
CA ALA A 22 0.10 13.54 6.76
C ALA A 22 -0.68 12.49 7.56
N PHE A 23 -2.01 12.47 7.47
CA PHE A 23 -2.83 11.44 8.13
C PHE A 23 -2.57 10.03 7.58
N ALA A 24 -2.48 9.89 6.25
CA ALA A 24 -2.11 8.61 5.62
C ALA A 24 -0.75 8.10 6.12
N MET A 25 0.23 9.02 6.24
CA MET A 25 1.54 8.70 6.79
C MET A 25 1.46 8.28 8.26
N VAL A 26 0.76 9.05 9.12
CA VAL A 26 0.62 8.73 10.55
C VAL A 26 -0.02 7.35 10.74
N TYR A 27 -1.12 7.05 10.06
CA TYR A 27 -1.80 5.75 10.18
C TYR A 27 -0.90 4.61 9.70
N SER A 28 -0.18 4.79 8.60
CA SER A 28 0.78 3.80 8.12
C SER A 28 1.95 3.57 9.08
N LEU A 29 2.42 4.62 9.76
CA LEU A 29 3.52 4.52 10.73
C LEU A 29 3.08 3.75 11.98
N ILE A 30 1.86 3.96 12.48
CA ILE A 30 1.29 3.19 13.59
C ILE A 30 1.22 1.69 13.21
N ALA A 31 0.73 1.38 12.02
CA ALA A 31 0.66 0.00 11.54
C ALA A 31 2.06 -0.63 11.35
N LEU A 32 3.04 0.16 10.88
CA LEU A 32 4.43 -0.28 10.76
C LEU A 32 5.08 -0.52 12.12
N GLU A 33 4.81 0.33 13.11
CA GLU A 33 5.30 0.14 14.48
C GLU A 33 4.89 -1.25 15.02
N GLU A 34 3.61 -1.61 14.87
CA GLU A 34 3.13 -2.95 15.24
C GLU A 34 3.78 -4.04 14.38
N ALA A 35 3.87 -3.84 13.07
CA ALA A 35 4.49 -4.81 12.17
C ALA A 35 5.98 -5.06 12.46
N PHE A 36 6.68 -4.10 13.08
CA PHE A 36 8.10 -4.20 13.46
C PHE A 36 8.33 -4.43 14.95
N SER A 37 7.29 -4.48 15.79
CA SER A 37 7.42 -4.70 17.23
C SER A 37 8.03 -6.08 17.57
N ASN A 38 7.90 -7.06 16.67
CA ASN A 38 8.53 -8.37 16.79
C ASN A 38 8.86 -8.99 15.42
N GLN A 39 9.99 -9.70 15.33
CA GLN A 39 10.44 -10.39 14.12
C GLN A 39 9.49 -11.49 13.64
N TYR A 40 8.68 -12.09 14.53
CA TYR A 40 7.73 -13.15 14.20
C TYR A 40 6.35 -12.64 13.81
N ILE A 41 6.13 -11.32 13.82
CA ILE A 41 4.88 -10.74 13.31
C ILE A 41 4.91 -10.78 11.79
N VAL A 42 4.03 -11.62 11.24
CA VAL A 42 3.79 -11.77 9.82
C VAL A 42 2.29 -11.71 9.59
N GLN A 43 1.86 -10.78 8.74
CA GLN A 43 0.46 -10.57 8.41
C GLN A 43 -0.16 -11.84 7.77
N ASP A 44 -1.44 -12.09 8.06
CA ASP A 44 -2.16 -13.31 7.71
C ASP A 44 -2.10 -13.66 6.22
N ASP A 45 -2.36 -12.70 5.33
CA ASP A 45 -2.27 -12.91 3.88
C ASP A 45 -0.83 -13.14 3.43
N ALA A 46 0.16 -12.47 4.05
CA ALA A 46 1.57 -12.67 3.73
C ALA A 46 2.05 -14.09 4.05
N ARG A 47 1.50 -14.73 5.09
CA ARG A 47 1.77 -16.14 5.40
C ARG A 47 1.30 -17.10 4.31
N GLN A 48 0.39 -16.67 3.44
CA GLN A 48 -0.15 -17.47 2.34
C GLN A 48 0.42 -17.04 0.97
N HIS A 49 0.46 -15.75 0.71
CA HIS A 49 0.75 -15.19 -0.61
C HIS A 49 2.21 -14.78 -0.82
N VAL A 50 2.96 -14.51 0.25
CA VAL A 50 4.34 -13.96 0.17
C VAL A 50 5.40 -14.99 0.57
N PHE A 51 5.10 -15.91 1.50
CA PHE A 51 6.12 -16.79 2.08
C PHE A 51 6.93 -17.60 1.05
N TRP A 52 6.27 -18.14 0.02
CA TRP A 52 6.91 -18.96 -1.02
C TRP A 52 7.88 -18.15 -1.88
N MET A 53 7.75 -16.82 -1.93
CA MET A 53 8.61 -15.93 -2.72
C MET A 53 10.04 -15.87 -2.17
N GLN A 54 10.31 -16.41 -0.99
CA GLN A 54 11.69 -16.62 -0.51
C GLN A 54 12.50 -17.50 -1.48
N ARG A 55 11.84 -18.31 -2.31
CA ARG A 55 12.44 -19.05 -3.44
C ARG A 55 13.19 -18.16 -4.44
N PHE A 56 12.92 -16.85 -4.48
CA PHE A 56 13.68 -15.92 -5.32
C PHE A 56 15.12 -15.72 -4.84
N PHE A 57 15.39 -15.97 -3.56
CA PHE A 57 16.71 -15.87 -2.94
C PHE A 57 17.38 -17.24 -2.82
N ASP A 58 16.59 -18.24 -2.42
CA ASP A 58 17.04 -19.62 -2.31
C ASP A 58 16.04 -20.56 -2.99
N PRO A 59 16.31 -20.96 -4.25
CA PRO A 59 15.42 -21.86 -5.00
C PRO A 59 15.21 -23.22 -4.34
N SER A 60 16.03 -23.62 -3.37
CA SER A 60 15.91 -24.90 -2.66
C SER A 60 14.83 -24.89 -1.56
N LEU A 61 14.27 -23.72 -1.23
CA LEU A 61 13.25 -23.59 -0.20
C LEU A 61 11.90 -24.19 -0.62
N PHE A 62 11.26 -24.86 0.35
CA PHE A 62 9.96 -25.51 0.21
C PHE A 62 9.93 -26.58 -0.90
N PRO A 63 10.89 -27.52 -0.95
CA PRO A 63 10.86 -28.56 -1.97
C PRO A 63 9.58 -29.39 -1.81
N ASP A 64 8.90 -29.66 -2.92
CA ASP A 64 7.67 -30.47 -2.98
C ASP A 64 6.49 -29.99 -2.11
N ASP A 65 6.52 -28.73 -1.66
CA ASP A 65 5.43 -28.14 -0.87
C ASP A 65 4.22 -27.81 -1.78
N LEU A 66 3.14 -28.57 -1.61
CA LEU A 66 1.91 -28.42 -2.39
C LEU A 66 1.25 -27.05 -2.20
N ILE A 67 1.33 -26.46 -1.00
CA ILE A 67 0.73 -25.16 -0.68
C ILE A 67 1.53 -24.06 -1.36
N ALA A 68 2.86 -24.08 -1.22
CA ALA A 68 3.74 -23.12 -1.90
C ALA A 68 3.59 -23.20 -3.42
N ASN A 69 3.51 -24.40 -3.98
CA ASN A 69 3.33 -24.61 -5.42
C ASN A 69 1.96 -24.10 -5.91
N TYR A 70 0.90 -24.34 -5.13
CA TYR A 70 -0.42 -23.81 -5.43
C TYR A 70 -0.42 -22.28 -5.46
N PHE A 71 0.02 -21.62 -4.38
CA PHE A 71 0.01 -20.16 -4.29
C PHE A 71 0.94 -19.50 -5.31
N GLN A 72 2.07 -20.14 -5.63
CA GLN A 72 2.92 -19.71 -6.74
C GLN A 72 2.21 -19.79 -8.10
N SER A 73 1.43 -20.85 -8.36
CA SER A 73 0.75 -21.04 -9.64
C SER A 73 -0.37 -20.03 -9.91
N VAL A 74 -1.05 -19.57 -8.85
CA VAL A 74 -2.17 -18.61 -8.96
C VAL A 74 -1.72 -17.16 -8.78
N ALA A 75 -0.46 -16.91 -8.46
CA ALA A 75 0.05 -15.57 -8.22
C ALA A 75 0.13 -14.76 -9.54
N PRO A 76 -0.49 -13.56 -9.60
CA PRO A 76 -0.46 -12.73 -10.80
C PRO A 76 0.96 -12.38 -11.22
N ALA A 77 1.23 -12.44 -12.53
CA ALA A 77 2.57 -12.19 -13.08
C ALA A 77 3.12 -10.79 -12.73
N GLY A 78 2.27 -9.76 -12.71
CA GLY A 78 2.68 -8.40 -12.32
C GLY A 78 3.13 -8.31 -10.87
N TYR A 79 2.39 -8.97 -9.97
CA TYR A 79 2.71 -9.02 -8.54
C TYR A 79 4.02 -9.76 -8.28
N THR A 80 4.20 -10.94 -8.88
CA THR A 80 5.44 -11.73 -8.70
C THR A 80 6.66 -11.06 -9.33
N THR A 81 6.49 -10.39 -10.48
CA THR A 81 7.57 -9.65 -11.14
C THR A 81 8.05 -8.48 -10.29
N LEU A 82 7.14 -7.72 -9.68
CA LEU A 82 7.49 -6.64 -8.75
C LEU A 82 8.36 -7.15 -7.59
N TYR A 83 7.92 -8.22 -6.93
CA TYR A 83 8.66 -8.82 -5.82
C TYR A 83 10.02 -9.38 -6.26
N ARG A 84 10.10 -9.96 -7.46
CA ARG A 84 11.36 -10.46 -8.01
C ARG A 84 12.35 -9.35 -8.33
N LEU A 85 11.90 -8.24 -8.92
CA LEU A 85 12.75 -7.08 -9.21
C LEU A 85 13.31 -6.46 -7.94
N ILE A 86 12.48 -6.33 -6.91
CA ILE A 86 12.90 -5.83 -5.61
C ILE A 86 13.79 -6.85 -4.88
N GLY A 87 13.54 -8.14 -5.09
CA GLY A 87 14.40 -9.22 -4.62
C GLY A 87 15.81 -9.16 -5.21
N PHE A 88 15.95 -8.81 -6.50
CA PHE A 88 17.25 -8.66 -7.16
C PHE A 88 18.13 -7.56 -6.54
N VAL A 89 17.53 -6.54 -5.91
CA VAL A 89 18.27 -5.50 -5.17
C VAL A 89 18.51 -5.87 -3.70
N GLY A 90 18.20 -7.11 -3.29
CA GLY A 90 18.51 -7.65 -1.96
C GLY A 90 17.43 -7.47 -0.90
N ILE A 91 16.23 -6.99 -1.26
CA ILE A 91 15.15 -6.77 -0.28
C ILE A 91 14.29 -8.03 -0.17
N HIS A 92 14.22 -8.61 1.02
CA HIS A 92 13.43 -9.82 1.27
C HIS A 92 11.92 -9.59 1.04
N PRO A 93 11.18 -10.59 0.52
CA PRO A 93 9.75 -10.47 0.23
C PRO A 93 8.91 -10.07 1.46
N LEU A 94 9.22 -10.64 2.62
CA LEU A 94 8.50 -10.31 3.86
C LEU A 94 8.74 -8.88 4.33
N LEU A 95 9.95 -8.34 4.11
CA LEU A 95 10.25 -6.95 4.41
C LEU A 95 9.50 -6.01 3.45
N LEU A 96 9.55 -6.31 2.15
CA LEU A 96 8.80 -5.56 1.15
C LEU A 96 7.30 -5.56 1.47
N ASN A 97 6.73 -6.70 1.86
CA ASN A 97 5.32 -6.81 2.22
C ASN A 97 4.93 -5.90 3.40
N LYS A 98 5.83 -5.66 4.37
CA LYS A 98 5.57 -4.70 5.46
C LYS A 98 5.55 -3.26 4.96
N LEU A 99 6.50 -2.91 4.08
CA LEU A 99 6.71 -1.52 3.64
C LEU A 99 5.78 -1.09 2.49
N LEU A 100 5.41 -2.01 1.59
CA LEU A 100 4.66 -1.73 0.38
C LEU A 100 3.28 -1.10 0.64
N PRO A 101 2.48 -1.55 1.64
CA PRO A 101 1.18 -0.93 1.96
C PRO A 101 1.26 0.56 2.26
N MET A 102 2.33 1.04 2.91
CA MET A 102 2.51 2.48 3.17
C MET A 102 2.61 3.27 1.86
N VAL A 103 3.45 2.81 0.93
CA VAL A 103 3.65 3.47 -0.37
C VAL A 103 2.34 3.47 -1.17
N LEU A 104 1.65 2.32 -1.22
CA LEU A 104 0.36 2.21 -1.89
C LEU A 104 -0.73 3.06 -1.22
N GLY A 105 -0.71 3.18 0.11
CA GLY A 105 -1.63 4.02 0.88
C GLY A 105 -1.49 5.49 0.53
N LEU A 106 -0.26 6.01 0.42
CA LEU A 106 0.01 7.40 0.01
C LEU A 106 -0.42 7.68 -1.44
N ILE A 107 -0.16 6.72 -2.35
CA ILE A 107 -0.59 6.82 -3.76
C ILE A 107 -2.13 6.81 -3.85
N THR A 108 -2.78 5.88 -3.17
CA THR A 108 -4.25 5.75 -3.15
C THR A 108 -4.89 7.00 -2.56
N THR A 109 -4.35 7.53 -1.45
CA THR A 109 -4.77 8.80 -0.85
C THR A 109 -4.69 9.94 -1.86
N SER A 110 -3.61 9.98 -2.64
CA SER A 110 -3.42 11.04 -3.65
C SER A 110 -4.46 10.98 -4.75
N TYR A 111 -4.78 9.78 -5.23
CA TYR A 111 -5.84 9.59 -6.22
C TYR A 111 -7.22 9.88 -5.65
N CYS A 112 -7.53 9.43 -4.44
CA CYS A 112 -8.81 9.68 -3.77
C CYS A 112 -9.08 11.19 -3.63
N PHE A 113 -8.11 11.94 -3.12
CA PHE A 113 -8.22 13.39 -2.96
C PHE A 113 -8.48 14.10 -4.30
N ARG A 114 -7.69 13.74 -5.35
CA ARG A 114 -7.82 14.35 -6.68
C ARG A 114 -9.15 14.00 -7.36
N LEU A 115 -9.58 12.75 -7.24
CA LEU A 115 -10.86 12.30 -7.80
C LEU A 115 -12.02 13.00 -7.11
N CYS A 116 -11.97 13.12 -5.78
CA CYS A 116 -12.98 13.85 -5.02
C CYS A 116 -13.08 15.32 -5.46
N LEU A 117 -11.94 15.98 -5.67
CA LEU A 117 -11.91 17.35 -6.20
C LEU A 117 -12.50 17.50 -7.60
N GLN A 118 -12.38 16.48 -8.46
CA GLN A 118 -13.00 16.50 -9.80
C GLN A 118 -14.51 16.38 -9.74
N MET A 119 -15.04 15.64 -8.76
CA MET A 119 -16.49 15.45 -8.57
C MET A 119 -17.13 16.62 -7.82
N LEU A 120 -16.49 17.07 -6.74
CA LEU A 120 -16.92 18.17 -5.89
C LEU A 120 -15.69 19.06 -5.60
N PRO A 121 -15.59 20.25 -6.20
CA PRO A 121 -14.40 21.11 -6.12
C PRO A 121 -14.28 21.84 -4.75
N ILE A 122 -14.43 21.10 -3.67
CA ILE A 122 -14.31 21.54 -2.27
C ILE A 122 -13.14 20.75 -1.63
N PRO A 123 -11.99 21.39 -1.37
CA PRO A 123 -10.80 20.70 -0.83
C PRO A 123 -11.03 19.96 0.49
N ALA A 124 -11.89 20.51 1.36
CA ALA A 124 -12.26 19.84 2.61
C ALA A 124 -13.00 18.52 2.36
N ALA A 125 -13.80 18.41 1.30
CA ALA A 125 -14.45 17.14 0.94
C ALA A 125 -13.42 16.09 0.51
N GLY A 126 -12.40 16.50 -0.28
CA GLY A 126 -11.28 15.63 -0.65
C GLY A 126 -10.50 15.12 0.56
N PHE A 127 -10.29 15.97 1.56
CA PHE A 127 -9.66 15.57 2.82
C PHE A 127 -10.52 14.58 3.60
N ILE A 128 -11.81 14.86 3.82
CA ILE A 128 -12.71 13.97 4.57
C ILE A 128 -12.80 12.60 3.89
N ALA A 129 -12.96 12.55 2.56
CA ALA A 129 -12.98 11.30 1.80
C ALA A 129 -11.67 10.51 1.96
N SER A 130 -10.53 11.21 1.87
CA SER A 130 -9.21 10.59 2.03
C SER A 130 -8.96 10.11 3.46
N LEU A 131 -9.45 10.84 4.46
CA LEU A 131 -9.36 10.47 5.88
C LEU A 131 -10.15 9.19 6.15
N LEU A 132 -11.42 9.14 5.71
CA LEU A 132 -12.27 7.96 5.85
C LEU A 132 -11.69 6.76 5.10
N LEU A 133 -11.14 6.97 3.90
CA LEU A 133 -10.44 5.92 3.15
C LEU A 133 -9.25 5.37 3.92
N ASN A 134 -8.40 6.23 4.51
CA ASN A 134 -7.27 5.74 5.29
C ASN A 134 -7.73 5.02 6.55
N GLN A 135 -8.83 5.49 7.16
CA GLN A 135 -9.42 4.80 8.30
C GLN A 135 -9.84 3.36 7.93
N THR A 136 -10.47 3.16 6.77
CA THR A 136 -10.88 1.82 6.33
C THR A 136 -9.70 0.95 5.90
N LEU A 137 -8.70 1.53 5.24
CA LEU A 137 -7.51 0.78 4.80
C LEU A 137 -6.66 0.28 5.97
N TRP A 138 -6.48 1.11 6.99
CA TRP A 138 -5.65 0.79 8.15
C TRP A 138 -6.44 0.18 9.32
N MET A 139 -7.78 0.18 9.24
CA MET A 139 -8.72 -0.29 10.27
C MET A 139 -8.45 0.33 11.65
N LEU A 140 -8.13 1.63 11.66
CA LEU A 140 -7.86 2.44 12.86
C LEU A 140 -9.05 3.32 13.27
#